data_AF-A0A968WVY5-F1
#
_entry.id   AF-A0A968WVY5-F1
#
_cell.length_a   1.000
_cell.length_b   1.000
_cell.length_c   1.000
_cell.angle_alpha   90.00
_cell.angle_beta   90.00
_cell.angle_gamma   90.00
#
_symmetry.space_group_name_H-M   'P 1'
#
loop_
_entity.id
_entity.type
_entity.pdbx_description
1 polymer ?
#
loop_
_entity_poly.entity_id
_entity_poly.type
_entity_poly.pdbx_seq_one_letter_code
_entity_poly.pdbx_strand_id
1 'polypeptide(L)'
;MNRRRNENRTPVSVFIALLLATVIATSGGVLHAFYKNRQIQIAREIDAIEKRVEQCRLDIRTTQMRSDELLNRFVIRKQIEANGTNLRPIPISAVEEIDAATTNRHSVASAVP
;
A
#
# COMPACT_ATOMS: atom_id res chain seq x y z
N MET A 1 40.15 -75.08 -2.64
CA MET A 1 40.38 -73.87 -1.81
C MET A 1 39.86 -72.65 -2.59
N ASN A 2 38.56 -72.38 -2.54
CA ASN A 2 37.92 -71.28 -3.30
C ASN A 2 36.91 -70.56 -2.39
N ARG A 3 37.39 -69.52 -1.70
CA ARG A 3 36.58 -68.69 -0.79
C ARG A 3 36.86 -67.22 -1.06
N ARG A 4 36.54 -66.75 -2.27
CA ARG A 4 36.59 -65.33 -2.65
C ARG A 4 35.47 -64.94 -3.62
N ARG A 5 34.23 -65.34 -3.33
CA ARG A 5 33.07 -65.00 -4.19
C ARG A 5 31.84 -64.46 -3.47
N ASN A 6 32.01 -63.97 -2.24
CA ASN A 6 31.00 -63.18 -1.54
C ASN A 6 31.60 -61.83 -1.15
N GLU A 7 31.82 -60.97 -2.14
CA GLU A 7 31.84 -59.53 -1.88
C GLU A 7 30.39 -59.08 -1.92
N ASN A 8 29.85 -58.73 -0.75
CA ASN A 8 28.55 -58.10 -0.62
C ASN A 8 28.55 -56.82 -1.45
N ARG A 9 27.97 -56.89 -2.65
CA ARG A 9 27.70 -55.71 -3.48
C ARG A 9 26.84 -54.75 -2.67
N THR A 10 27.23 -53.48 -2.63
CA THR A 10 26.47 -52.44 -1.94
C THR A 10 25.02 -52.45 -2.45
N PRO A 11 24.03 -52.57 -1.56
CA PRO A 11 22.65 -52.69 -1.99
C PRO A 11 22.20 -51.36 -2.63
N VAL A 12 21.39 -51.46 -3.69
CA VAL A 12 20.87 -50.31 -4.47
C VAL A 12 20.17 -49.27 -3.58
N SER A 13 19.61 -49.71 -2.45
CA SER A 13 19.00 -48.84 -1.44
C SER A 13 19.95 -47.77 -0.89
N VAL A 14 21.24 -48.05 -0.78
CA VAL A 14 22.25 -47.09 -0.30
C VAL A 14 22.41 -45.95 -1.29
N PHE A 15 22.42 -46.25 -2.59
CA PHE A 15 22.50 -45.23 -3.64
C PHE A 15 21.23 -44.35 -3.68
N ILE A 16 20.05 -44.96 -3.50
CA ILE A 16 18.78 -44.23 -3.43
C ILE A 16 18.75 -43.30 -2.20
N ALA A 17 19.16 -43.80 -1.03
CA ALA A 17 19.23 -43.00 0.19
C ALA A 17 20.19 -41.82 0.04
N LEU A 18 21.35 -42.03 -0.61
CA LEU A 18 22.34 -41.00 -0.85
C LEU A 18 21.83 -39.94 -1.83
N LEU A 19 21.14 -40.34 -2.90
CA LEU A 19 20.46 -39.43 -3.81
C LEU A 19 19.42 -38.60 -3.08
N LEU A 20 18.57 -39.23 -2.26
CA LEU A 20 17.52 -38.55 -1.51
C LEU A 20 18.12 -37.52 -0.53
N ALA A 21 19.18 -37.90 0.18
CA ALA A 21 19.90 -37.00 1.09
C ALA A 21 20.50 -35.80 0.33
N THR A 22 21.02 -36.04 -0.87
CA THR A 22 21.59 -34.98 -1.72
C THR A 22 20.51 -34.00 -2.19
N VAL A 23 19.33 -34.51 -2.59
CA VAL A 23 18.18 -33.67 -3.00
C VAL A 23 17.67 -32.83 -1.82
N ILE A 24 17.58 -33.40 -0.62
CA ILE A 24 17.13 -32.67 0.57
C ILE A 24 18.14 -31.58 0.96
N ALA A 25 19.43 -31.90 0.97
CA ALA A 25 20.49 -30.94 1.31
C ALA A 25 20.56 -29.78 0.30
N THR A 26 20.47 -30.09 -0.99
CA THR A 26 20.52 -29.06 -2.06
C THR A 26 19.25 -28.22 -2.09
N SER A 27 18.08 -28.81 -1.91
CA SER A 27 16.82 -28.06 -1.85
C SER A 27 16.79 -27.09 -0.67
N GLY A 28 17.27 -27.48 0.51
CA GLY A 28 17.42 -26.58 1.66
C GLY A 28 18.32 -25.37 1.38
N GLY A 29 19.46 -25.59 0.71
CA GLY A 29 20.39 -24.52 0.32
C GLY A 29 19.78 -23.53 -0.69
N VAL A 30 19.09 -24.05 -1.72
CA VAL A 30 18.41 -23.23 -2.73
C VAL A 30 17.27 -22.42 -2.11
N LEU A 31 16.46 -23.05 -1.25
CA LEU A 31 15.37 -22.37 -0.56
C LEU A 31 15.90 -21.23 0.32
N HIS A 32 16.97 -21.47 1.07
CA HIS A 32 17.57 -20.46 1.94
C HIS A 32 18.07 -19.23 1.16
N ALA A 33 18.77 -19.47 0.04
CA ALA A 33 19.21 -18.39 -0.84
C ALA A 33 18.02 -17.62 -1.46
N PHE A 34 16.98 -18.35 -1.88
CA PHE A 34 15.77 -17.76 -2.44
C PHE A 34 15.04 -16.86 -1.43
N TYR A 35 14.84 -17.32 -0.19
CA TYR A 35 14.21 -16.52 0.86
C TYR A 35 15.01 -15.27 1.21
N LYS A 36 16.34 -15.37 1.28
CA LYS A 36 17.20 -14.21 1.59
C LYS A 36 17.12 -13.14 0.50
N ASN A 37 17.14 -13.54 -0.77
CA ASN A 37 17.00 -12.61 -1.89
C ASN A 37 15.60 -11.98 -1.93
N ARG A 38 14.56 -12.75 -1.64
CA ARG A 38 13.19 -12.25 -1.59
C ARG A 38 12.95 -11.28 -0.44
N GLN A 39 13.58 -11.49 0.72
CA GLN A 39 13.51 -10.55 1.84
C GLN A 39 14.05 -9.17 1.47
N ILE A 40 15.16 -9.10 0.74
CA ILE A 40 15.75 -7.83 0.29
C ILE A 40 14.80 -7.14 -0.69
N GLN A 41 14.17 -7.89 -1.60
CA GLN A 41 13.20 -7.33 -2.54
C GLN A 41 11.98 -6.76 -1.82
N ILE A 42 11.40 -7.51 -0.88
CA ILE A 42 10.27 -7.07 -0.06
C ILE A 42 10.65 -5.82 0.75
N ALA A 43 11.82 -5.80 1.37
CA ALA A 43 12.28 -4.63 2.14
C ALA A 43 12.41 -3.37 1.26
N ARG A 44 12.89 -3.51 0.02
CA ARG A 44 12.95 -2.39 -0.94
C ARG A 44 11.56 -1.93 -1.39
N GLU A 45 10.64 -2.86 -1.59
CA GLU A 45 9.25 -2.54 -1.92
C GLU A 45 8.58 -1.78 -0.78
N ILE A 46 8.83 -2.20 0.47
CA ILE A 46 8.33 -1.49 1.66
C ILE A 46 8.88 -0.06 1.72
N ASP A 47 10.19 0.15 1.55
CA ASP A 47 10.81 1.49 1.54
C ASP A 47 10.24 2.39 0.42
N ALA A 48 10.00 1.81 -0.77
CA ALA A 48 9.41 2.54 -1.88
C ALA A 48 7.94 2.95 -1.59
N ILE A 49 7.17 2.08 -0.93
CA ILE A 49 5.80 2.39 -0.51
C ILE A 49 5.81 3.46 0.59
N GLU A 50 6.70 3.34 1.57
CA GLU A 50 6.80 4.30 2.68
C GLU A 50 7.09 5.71 2.17
N LYS A 51 8.04 5.86 1.23
CA LYS A 51 8.29 7.14 0.56
C LYS A 51 7.08 7.70 -0.16
N ARG A 52 6.30 6.86 -0.85
CA ARG A 52 5.07 7.29 -1.53
C ARG A 52 4.01 7.75 -0.54
N VAL A 53 3.87 7.06 0.59
CA VAL A 53 2.94 7.45 1.66
C VAL A 53 3.34 8.79 2.26
N GLU A 54 4.63 8.99 2.52
CA GLU A 54 5.15 10.23 3.07
C GLU A 54 4.95 11.40 2.11
N GLN A 55 5.23 11.19 0.81
CA GLN A 55 4.96 12.18 -0.22
C GLN A 55 3.46 12.52 -0.33
N CYS A 56 2.58 11.51 -0.31
CA CYS A 56 1.13 11.71 -0.31
C CYS A 56 0.66 12.53 0.92
N ARG A 57 1.26 12.30 2.10
CA ARG A 57 0.96 13.11 3.30
C ARG A 57 1.36 14.57 3.12
N LEU A 58 2.50 14.83 2.48
CA LEU A 58 2.92 16.20 2.17
C LEU A 58 1.95 16.85 1.18
N ASP A 59 1.57 16.15 0.11
CA ASP A 59 0.62 16.65 -0.89
C ASP A 59 -0.75 16.96 -0.28
N ILE A 60 -1.25 16.10 0.64
CA ILE A 60 -2.50 16.36 1.39
C ILE A 60 -2.37 17.65 2.18
N ARG A 61 -1.29 17.83 2.94
CA ARG A 61 -1.07 19.05 3.73
C ARG A 61 -0.99 20.28 2.85
N THR A 62 -0.26 20.21 1.74
CA THR A 62 -0.17 21.32 0.78
C THR A 62 -1.53 21.64 0.16
N THR A 63 -2.32 20.63 -0.16
CA THR A 63 -3.67 20.79 -0.70
C THR A 63 -4.61 21.40 0.34
N GLN A 64 -4.54 20.96 1.60
CA GLN A 64 -5.29 21.54 2.71
C GLN A 64 -4.93 23.02 2.92
N MET A 65 -3.63 23.36 2.94
CA MET A 65 -3.20 24.76 3.06
C MET A 65 -3.73 25.64 1.91
N ARG A 66 -3.68 25.15 0.67
CA ARG A 66 -4.25 25.86 -0.49
C ARG A 66 -5.77 25.98 -0.40
N SER A 67 -6.45 24.93 0.08
CA SER A 67 -7.89 24.95 0.28
C SER A 67 -8.28 25.98 1.34
N ASP A 68 -7.56 26.06 2.46
CA ASP A 68 -7.81 27.03 3.52
C ASP A 68 -7.57 28.47 3.04
N GLU A 69 -6.56 28.68 2.18
CA GLU A 69 -6.30 29.99 1.57
C GLU A 69 -7.44 30.43 0.64
N LEU A 70 -7.92 29.53 -0.22
CA LEU A 70 -9.01 29.82 -1.16
C LEU A 70 -10.38 29.93 -0.49
N LEU A 71 -10.63 29.11 0.54
CA LEU A 71 -11.87 29.13 1.32
C LEU A 71 -11.89 30.25 2.37
N ASN A 72 -10.80 30.99 2.52
CA ASN A 72 -10.77 32.12 3.42
C ASN A 72 -11.81 33.16 3.00
N ARG A 73 -12.82 33.37 3.86
CA ARG A 73 -13.93 34.31 3.65
C ARG A 73 -13.46 35.70 3.22
N PHE A 74 -12.31 36.17 3.73
CA PHE A 74 -11.77 37.48 3.38
C PHE A 74 -11.23 37.53 1.94
N VAL A 75 -10.61 36.45 1.47
CA VAL A 75 -10.09 36.33 0.10
C VAL A 75 -11.24 36.27 -0.89
N ILE A 76 -12.24 35.42 -0.61
CA ILE A 76 -13.45 35.30 -1.44
C ILE A 76 -14.15 36.65 -1.56
N ARG A 77 -14.36 37.36 -0.45
CA ARG A 77 -15.02 38.67 -0.46
C ARG A 77 -14.24 39.69 -1.31
N LYS A 78 -12.91 39.75 -1.17
CA LYS A 78 -12.06 40.63 -1.98
C LYS A 78 -12.09 40.30 -3.47
N GLN A 79 -12.10 39.02 -3.84
CA GLN A 79 -12.21 38.61 -5.24
C GLN A 79 -13.58 38.97 -5.84
N ILE A 80 -14.65 38.79 -5.09
CA ILE A 80 -16.02 39.13 -5.52
C ILE A 80 -16.18 40.65 -5.72
N GLU A 81 -15.64 41.45 -4.78
CA GLU A 81 -15.59 42.92 -4.88
C GLU A 81 -14.76 43.36 -6.10
N ALA A 82 -13.62 42.71 -6.37
CA ALA A 82 -12.78 42.99 -7.54
C ALA A 82 -13.47 42.65 -8.87
N ASN A 83 -14.33 41.62 -8.88
CA ASN A 83 -15.15 41.24 -10.04
C ASN A 83 -16.42 42.11 -10.20
N GLY A 84 -16.59 43.15 -9.36
CA GLY A 84 -17.72 44.09 -9.45
C GLY A 84 -19.05 43.52 -8.96
N THR A 85 -19.04 42.39 -8.27
CA THR A 85 -20.23 41.73 -7.74
C THR A 85 -20.24 41.82 -6.21
N ASN A 86 -21.39 41.59 -5.58
CA ASN A 86 -21.53 41.68 -4.12
C ASN A 86 -22.21 40.43 -3.56
N LEU A 87 -21.74 39.97 -2.41
CA LEU A 87 -22.34 38.83 -1.70
C LEU A 87 -23.71 39.21 -1.15
N ARG A 88 -24.73 38.40 -1.44
CA ARG A 88 -26.07 38.56 -0.85
C ARG A 88 -26.15 37.81 0.48
N PRO A 89 -26.66 38.43 1.56
CA PRO A 89 -26.87 37.73 2.82
C PRO A 89 -27.94 36.65 2.64
N ILE A 90 -27.66 35.45 3.17
CA ILE A 90 -28.61 34.34 3.22
C ILE A 90 -29.40 34.48 4.53
N PRO A 91 -30.75 34.47 4.49
CA PRO A 91 -31.55 34.50 5.71
C PRO A 91 -31.36 33.22 6.51
N ILE A 92 -31.29 33.33 7.84
CA ILE A 92 -31.05 32.20 8.76
C ILE A 92 -32.12 31.11 8.59
N SER A 93 -33.34 31.47 8.21
CA SER A 93 -34.44 30.54 7.94
C SER A 93 -34.20 29.60 6.74
N ALA A 94 -33.19 29.88 5.89
CA ALA A 94 -32.82 29.06 4.75
C ALA A 94 -31.54 28.24 4.99
N VAL A 95 -31.00 28.24 6.21
CA VAL A 95 -29.79 27.50 6.58
C VAL A 95 -30.20 26.20 7.25
N GLU A 96 -29.84 25.07 6.65
CA GLU A 96 -29.97 23.75 7.25
C GLU A 96 -28.63 23.36 7.88
N GLU A 97 -28.65 23.03 9.18
CA GLU A 97 -27.46 22.55 9.89
C GLU A 97 -27.35 21.04 9.75
N ILE A 98 -26.28 20.57 9.11
CA ILE A 98 -25.99 19.15 8.94
C ILE A 98 -25.09 18.71 10.09
N ASP A 99 -25.62 17.89 11.00
CA ASP A 99 -24.84 17.30 12.09
C ASP A 99 -23.91 16.19 11.54
N ALA A 100 -22.63 16.22 11.95
CA ALA A 100 -21.62 15.26 11.50
C ALA A 100 -21.96 13.82 11.94
N ALA A 101 -22.72 13.65 13.02
CA ALA A 101 -23.11 12.34 13.54
C ALA A 101 -24.12 11.59 12.65
N THR A 102 -24.85 12.29 11.78
CA THR A 102 -25.93 11.74 10.94
C THR A 102 -25.56 11.58 9.47
N THR A 103 -24.26 11.62 9.13
CA THR A 103 -23.79 11.33 7.76
C THR A 103 -23.98 9.84 7.43
N ASN A 104 -25.23 9.45 7.18
CA ASN A 104 -25.56 8.23 6.49
C ASN A 104 -25.12 8.43 5.03
N ARG A 105 -24.34 7.48 4.51
CA ARG A 105 -23.54 7.49 3.27
C ARG A 105 -24.29 7.71 1.93
N HIS A 106 -25.48 8.32 1.91
CA HIS A 106 -26.36 8.29 0.72
C HIS A 106 -26.78 9.63 0.13
N SER A 107 -26.29 10.76 0.63
CA SER A 107 -26.61 12.06 0.00
C SER A 107 -25.52 12.47 -0.99
N VAL A 108 -25.63 11.98 -2.23
CA VAL A 108 -24.94 12.58 -3.38
C VAL A 108 -25.89 13.61 -3.98
N ALA A 109 -25.42 14.85 -4.13
CA ALA A 109 -26.18 15.89 -4.82
C ALA A 109 -26.38 15.48 -6.29
N SER A 110 -27.62 15.16 -6.67
CA SER A 110 -28.01 15.03 -8.07
C SER A 110 -28.25 16.43 -8.62
N ALA A 111 -27.29 16.94 -9.39
CA ALA A 111 -27.54 18.08 -10.27
C ALA A 111 -28.25 17.53 -11.52
N VAL A 112 -29.56 17.74 -11.59
CA VAL A 112 -30.32 17.61 -12.84
C VAL A 112 -30.22 18.95 -13.57
N PRO A 113 -29.97 18.95 -14.90
CA PRO A 113 -29.76 20.17 -15.71
C PRO A 113 -30.96 21.10 -15.79
#